data_AF-A0A934NGW0-F1
#
_entry.id   AF-A0A934NGW0-F1
#
_cell.length_a   1.000
_cell.length_b   1.000
_cell.length_c   1.000
_cell.angle_alpha   90.00
_cell.angle_beta   90.00
_cell.angle_gamma   90.00
#
_symmetry.space_group_name_H-M   'P 1'
#
loop_
_entity.id
_entity.type
_entity.pdbx_description
1 polymer ?
#
loop_
_entity_poly.entity_id
_entity_poly.type
_entity_poly.pdbx_seq_one_letter_code
_entity_poly.pdbx_strand_id
1 'polypeptide(L)'
;MRDTTGSGDARASLRHVAAAELSSDTAQTPGMQRSEAISQRRVGARTIWMGQSRMTPGASSGDHHHGDSETGIYILSGHPVFVFAEDGRERRFETAPGDYVFVPAFVPHR
;
A
#
# COMPACT_ATOMS: atom_id res chain seq x y z
N MET A 1 10.96 50.26 -8.70
CA MET A 1 11.66 49.39 -7.74
C MET A 1 10.97 48.03 -7.83
N ARG A 2 11.68 47.00 -8.30
CA ARG A 2 11.11 45.67 -8.53
C ARG A 2 10.90 44.99 -7.18
N ASP A 3 9.68 44.53 -6.93
CA ASP A 3 9.34 43.70 -5.78
C ASP A 3 9.60 42.24 -6.15
N THR A 4 10.59 41.65 -5.48
CA THR A 4 10.93 40.23 -5.58
C THR A 4 11.17 39.73 -4.17
N THR A 5 10.77 38.48 -3.92
CA THR A 5 10.98 37.62 -2.74
C THR A 5 9.78 37.52 -1.79
N GLY A 6 9.17 36.34 -1.56
CA GLY A 6 9.47 35.01 -2.07
C GLY A 6 8.26 34.08 -1.97
N SER A 7 8.01 33.36 -3.06
CA SER A 7 7.21 32.13 -3.06
C SER A 7 7.84 31.19 -2.05
N GLY A 8 7.16 30.99 -0.91
CA GLY A 8 7.58 30.07 0.13
C GLY A 8 7.78 28.68 -0.47
N ASP A 9 9.04 28.30 -0.61
CA ASP A 9 9.45 26.95 -0.99
C ASP A 9 8.87 26.02 0.10
N ALA A 10 7.86 25.23 -0.25
CA ALA A 10 7.25 24.22 0.61
C ALA A 10 8.25 23.07 0.82
N ARG A 11 9.42 23.40 1.40
CA ARG A 11 10.49 22.45 1.71
C ARG A 11 10.01 21.52 2.81
N ALA A 12 9.83 20.26 2.43
CA ALA A 12 10.00 19.05 3.24
C ALA A 12 9.75 19.22 4.76
N SER A 13 8.49 19.41 5.16
CA SER A 13 8.10 19.26 6.56
C SER A 13 7.83 17.78 6.88
N LEU A 14 8.33 17.31 8.02
CA LEU A 14 7.99 15.99 8.54
C LEU A 14 6.48 15.94 8.83
N ARG A 15 5.83 14.86 8.41
CA ARG A 15 4.39 14.65 8.62
C ARG A 15 4.16 13.44 9.51
N HIS A 16 3.56 13.68 10.66
CA HIS A 16 2.97 12.63 11.48
C HIS A 16 1.53 12.41 11.01
N VAL A 17 1.15 11.16 10.79
CA VAL A 17 -0.24 10.74 10.54
C VAL A 17 -0.57 9.72 11.61
N ALA A 18 -1.45 10.08 12.54
CA ALA A 18 -1.83 9.17 13.62
C ALA A 18 -2.68 8.03 13.05
N ALA A 19 -2.64 6.85 13.69
CA ALA A 19 -3.45 5.70 13.27
C ALA A 19 -4.96 5.99 13.27
N ALA A 20 -5.44 6.89 14.13
CA ALA A 20 -6.83 7.33 14.15
C ALA A 20 -7.23 8.21 12.96
N GLU A 21 -6.25 8.70 12.18
CA GLU A 21 -6.47 9.62 11.05
C GLU A 21 -6.37 8.90 9.70
N LEU A 22 -6.25 7.58 9.67
CA LEU A 22 -6.22 6.81 8.42
C LEU A 22 -7.49 7.09 7.60
N SER A 23 -7.31 7.39 6.31
CA SER A 23 -8.43 7.65 5.42
C SER A 23 -8.88 6.37 4.74
N SER A 24 -10.16 6.03 4.84
CA SER A 24 -10.78 4.94 4.07
C SER A 24 -11.31 5.38 2.70
N ASP A 25 -11.10 6.65 2.30
CA ASP A 25 -11.40 7.16 0.95
C ASP A 25 -10.39 6.60 -0.06
N THR A 26 -10.42 5.30 -0.25
CA THR A 26 -9.61 4.54 -1.20
C THR A 26 -10.52 3.59 -1.96
N ALA A 27 -10.04 2.99 -3.06
CA ALA A 27 -10.81 1.98 -3.76
C ALA A 27 -11.08 0.78 -2.82
N GLN A 28 -12.37 0.48 -2.62
CA GLN A 28 -12.82 -0.63 -1.78
C GLN A 28 -13.35 -1.78 -2.62
N THR A 29 -13.26 -2.99 -2.09
CA THR A 29 -13.81 -4.21 -2.72
C THR A 29 -14.51 -5.02 -1.64
N PRO A 30 -15.63 -5.70 -1.92
CA PRO A 30 -16.26 -6.57 -0.94
C PRO A 30 -15.26 -7.53 -0.30
N GLY A 31 -15.26 -7.59 1.04
CA GLY A 31 -14.34 -8.43 1.80
C GLY A 31 -12.94 -7.84 2.03
N MET A 32 -12.57 -6.71 1.42
CA MET A 32 -11.29 -6.03 1.66
C MET A 32 -11.49 -4.53 1.89
N GLN A 33 -11.08 -4.08 3.08
CA GLN A 33 -11.02 -2.66 3.45
C GLN A 33 -9.58 -2.14 3.36
N ARG A 34 -9.40 -1.01 2.69
CA ARG A 34 -8.12 -0.32 2.55
C ARG A 34 -8.21 1.07 3.18
N SER A 35 -7.16 1.45 3.90
CA SER A 35 -7.03 2.79 4.44
C SER A 35 -5.61 3.30 4.26
N GLU A 36 -5.44 4.57 3.92
CA GLU A 36 -4.14 5.17 3.61
C GLU A 36 -3.64 6.12 4.70
N ALA A 37 -2.34 6.02 5.01
CA ALA A 37 -1.61 6.97 5.85
C ALA A 37 -0.80 7.94 4.98
N ILE A 38 0.03 7.37 4.10
CA ILE A 38 0.97 8.08 3.23
C ILE A 38 0.50 7.90 1.78
N SER A 39 0.14 8.98 1.12
CA SER A 39 -0.17 9.03 -0.30
C SER A 39 0.05 10.44 -0.84
N GLN A 40 0.01 10.61 -2.17
CA GLN A 40 0.07 11.93 -2.79
C GLN A 40 -1.03 12.86 -2.25
N ARG A 41 -2.28 12.37 -2.18
CA ARG A 41 -3.42 13.17 -1.72
C ARG A 41 -3.34 13.53 -0.23
N ARG A 42 -2.77 12.64 0.60
CA ARG A 42 -2.72 12.81 2.06
C ARG A 42 -1.57 13.70 2.52
N VAL A 43 -0.37 13.42 2.02
CA VAL A 43 0.87 14.05 2.52
C VAL A 43 1.79 14.53 1.41
N GLY A 44 1.37 14.48 0.15
CA GLY A 44 2.19 14.88 -1.00
C GLY A 44 3.27 13.85 -1.36
N ALA A 45 3.13 12.59 -0.94
CA ALA A 45 4.08 11.54 -1.30
C ALA A 45 4.10 11.30 -2.82
N ARG A 46 5.30 11.16 -3.40
CA ARG A 46 5.48 11.04 -4.87
C ARG A 46 5.90 9.64 -5.32
N THR A 47 6.48 8.86 -4.43
CA THR A 47 7.12 7.58 -4.78
C THR A 47 6.66 6.42 -3.90
N ILE A 48 5.94 6.71 -2.81
CA ILE A 48 5.46 5.69 -1.88
C ILE A 48 3.98 5.89 -1.60
N TRP A 49 3.29 4.77 -1.47
CA TRP A 49 2.01 4.67 -0.81
C TRP A 49 2.17 3.74 0.39
N MET A 50 1.58 4.10 1.53
CA MET A 50 1.56 3.24 2.71
C MET A 50 0.23 3.36 3.43
N GLY A 51 -0.33 2.21 3.77
CA GLY A 51 -1.63 2.09 4.38
C GLY A 51 -1.83 0.71 5.01
N GLN A 52 -3.07 0.43 5.35
CA GLN A 52 -3.51 -0.84 5.92
C GLN A 52 -4.54 -1.47 4.99
N SER A 53 -4.43 -2.78 4.82
CA SER A 53 -5.43 -3.62 4.17
C SER A 53 -5.93 -4.64 5.18
N ARG A 54 -7.24 -4.68 5.39
CA ARG A 54 -7.91 -5.70 6.21
C ARG A 54 -8.83 -6.52 5.33
N MET A 55 -8.59 -7.83 5.31
CA MET A 55 -9.43 -8.79 4.60
C MET A 55 -10.32 -9.55 5.59
N THR A 56 -11.54 -9.86 5.16
CA THR A 56 -12.43 -10.77 5.88
C THR A 56 -11.93 -12.21 5.67
N PRO A 57 -12.01 -13.10 6.68
CA PRO A 57 -11.63 -14.50 6.50
C PRO A 57 -12.31 -15.14 5.29
N GLY A 58 -11.54 -15.87 4.47
CA GLY A 58 -12.03 -16.53 3.25
C GLY A 58 -12.22 -15.60 2.04
N ALA A 59 -12.07 -14.28 2.19
CA ALA A 59 -12.05 -13.37 1.05
C ALA A 59 -10.75 -13.52 0.25
N SER A 60 -10.82 -13.24 -1.05
CA SER A 60 -9.66 -13.25 -1.95
C SER A 60 -9.69 -12.01 -2.83
N SER A 61 -8.52 -11.43 -3.09
CA SER A 61 -8.34 -10.46 -4.17
C SER A 61 -8.65 -11.12 -5.52
N GLY A 62 -9.01 -10.32 -6.52
CA GLY A 62 -8.76 -10.74 -7.90
C GLY A 62 -7.26 -10.71 -8.20
N ASP A 63 -6.81 -11.46 -9.20
CA ASP A 63 -5.43 -11.37 -9.69
C ASP A 63 -5.13 -9.92 -10.15
N HIS A 64 -4.04 -9.34 -9.65
CA HIS A 64 -3.68 -7.94 -9.92
C HIS A 64 -2.18 -7.71 -9.81
N HIS A 65 -1.71 -6.55 -10.29
CA HIS A 65 -0.35 -6.05 -10.10
C HIS A 65 -0.38 -4.56 -9.76
N HIS A 66 0.71 -4.02 -9.22
CA HIS A 66 0.77 -2.65 -8.67
C HIS A 66 1.44 -1.66 -9.65
N GLY A 67 1.36 -1.97 -10.95
CA GLY A 67 2.09 -1.26 -12.01
C GLY A 67 3.60 -1.27 -11.76
N ASP A 68 4.23 -0.10 -11.93
CA ASP A 68 5.66 0.13 -11.66
C ASP A 68 6.04 0.08 -10.17
N SER A 69 5.07 -0.05 -9.26
CA SER A 69 5.36 0.00 -7.82
C SER A 69 5.87 -1.35 -7.31
N GLU A 70 7.03 -1.33 -6.67
CA GLU A 70 7.40 -2.37 -5.72
C GLU A 70 6.50 -2.29 -4.49
N THR A 71 6.13 -3.44 -3.93
CA THR A 71 5.25 -3.50 -2.76
C THR A 71 5.89 -4.31 -1.64
N GLY A 72 5.99 -3.69 -0.47
CA GLY A 72 6.30 -4.36 0.79
C GLY A 72 5.04 -4.50 1.63
N ILE A 73 4.80 -5.70 2.15
CA ILE A 73 3.64 -6.00 3.01
C ILE A 73 4.18 -6.59 4.31
N TYR A 74 3.74 -6.04 5.44
CA TYR A 74 4.01 -6.60 6.76
C TYR A 74 2.72 -7.21 7.32
N ILE A 75 2.79 -8.45 7.79
CA ILE A 75 1.63 -9.15 8.33
C ILE A 75 1.45 -8.76 9.80
N LEU A 76 0.51 -7.87 10.06
CA LEU A 76 0.19 -7.41 11.41
C LEU A 76 -0.57 -8.48 12.23
N SER A 77 -1.51 -9.18 11.59
CA SER A 77 -2.38 -10.18 12.25
C SER A 77 -3.03 -11.11 11.23
N GLY A 78 -3.37 -12.34 11.63
CA GLY A 78 -3.99 -13.35 10.77
C GLY A 78 -2.97 -14.12 9.93
N HIS A 79 -3.46 -14.92 8.99
CA HIS A 79 -2.65 -15.83 8.15
C HIS A 79 -3.05 -15.73 6.67
N PRO A 80 -2.77 -14.60 6.00
CA PRO A 80 -3.06 -14.48 4.57
C PRO A 80 -2.17 -15.40 3.75
N VAL A 81 -2.69 -15.85 2.61
CA VAL A 81 -1.96 -16.66 1.64
C VAL A 81 -1.83 -15.85 0.37
N PHE A 82 -0.60 -15.64 -0.09
CA PHE A 82 -0.32 -14.97 -1.35
C PHE A 82 -0.18 -16.01 -2.45
N VAL A 83 -0.89 -15.78 -3.55
CA VAL A 83 -0.89 -16.70 -4.68
C VAL A 83 -0.40 -15.98 -5.92
N PHE A 84 0.57 -16.57 -6.63
CA PHE A 84 1.22 -15.97 -7.79
C PHE A 84 1.69 -17.06 -8.76
N ALA A 85 2.03 -16.67 -9.99
CA ALA A 85 2.60 -17.58 -10.98
C ALA A 85 4.13 -17.50 -11.00
N GLU A 86 4.80 -18.64 -10.98
CA GLU A 86 6.24 -18.78 -11.16
C GLU A 86 6.51 -19.96 -12.10
N ASP A 87 7.30 -19.76 -13.14
CA ASP A 87 7.60 -20.78 -14.16
C ASP A 87 6.35 -21.46 -14.76
N GLY A 88 5.28 -20.68 -14.96
CA GLY A 88 4.01 -21.17 -15.49
C GLY A 88 3.20 -22.04 -14.53
N ARG A 89 3.54 -22.05 -13.24
CA ARG A 89 2.81 -22.80 -12.19
C ARG A 89 2.35 -21.87 -11.08
N GLU A 90 1.19 -22.18 -10.50
CA GLU A 90 0.71 -21.49 -9.31
C GLU A 90 1.61 -21.85 -8.11
N ARG A 91 2.06 -20.81 -7.40
CA ARG A 91 2.78 -20.89 -6.14
C ARG A 91 1.99 -20.18 -5.05
N ARG A 92 2.17 -20.65 -3.83
CA ARG A 92 1.43 -20.19 -2.65
C ARG A 92 2.42 -19.95 -1.53
N PHE A 93 2.35 -18.78 -0.92
CA PHE A 93 3.08 -18.44 0.30
C PHE A 93 2.09 -18.28 1.44
N GLU A 94 2.15 -19.19 2.41
CA GLU A 94 1.44 -19.05 3.68
C GLU A 94 2.28 -18.16 4.60
N THR A 95 1.65 -17.17 5.20
CA THR A 95 2.33 -16.19 6.06
C THR A 95 1.72 -16.16 7.45
N ALA A 96 2.49 -15.69 8.42
CA ALA A 96 2.09 -15.50 9.80
C ALA A 96 2.39 -14.07 10.27
N PRO A 97 1.80 -13.63 11.40
CA PRO A 97 2.10 -12.32 11.96
C PRO A 97 3.61 -12.16 12.22
N GLY A 98 4.16 -11.03 11.76
CA GLY A 98 5.60 -10.78 11.82
C GLY A 98 6.34 -10.98 10.48
N ASP A 99 5.73 -11.69 9.52
CA ASP A 99 6.32 -11.92 8.21
C ASP A 99 6.25 -10.68 7.32
N TYR A 100 7.17 -10.64 6.35
CA TYR A 100 7.23 -9.65 5.30
C TYR A 100 7.07 -10.32 3.94
N VAL A 101 6.31 -9.68 3.05
CA VAL A 101 6.17 -10.09 1.64
C VAL A 101 6.67 -8.96 0.76
N PHE A 102 7.54 -9.28 -0.18
CA PHE A 102 7.97 -8.39 -1.24
C PHE A 102 7.34 -8.83 -2.56
N VAL A 103 6.68 -7.90 -3.23
CA VAL A 103 6.14 -8.10 -4.58
C VAL A 103 6.86 -7.13 -5.52
N PRO A 104 7.64 -7.65 -6.49
CA PRO A 104 8.25 -6.83 -7.52
C PRO A 104 7.20 -6.13 -8.40
N ALA A 105 7.60 -5.04 -9.04
CA ALA A 105 6.78 -4.35 -10.02
C ALA A 105 6.23 -5.33 -11.08
N PHE A 106 4.98 -5.09 -11.49
CA PHE A 106 4.25 -5.89 -12.49
C PHE A 106 4.00 -7.38 -12.19
N VAL A 107 4.40 -7.92 -11.03
CA VAL A 107 4.14 -9.33 -10.70
C VAL A 107 2.66 -9.56 -10.35
N PRO A 108 1.91 -10.35 -11.14
CA PRO A 108 0.52 -10.67 -10.83
C PRO A 108 0.43 -11.56 -9.60
N HIS A 109 -0.44 -11.18 -8.66
CA HIS A 109 -0.72 -11.96 -7.45
C HIS A 109 -2.15 -11.68 -6.96
N ARG A 110 -2.58 -12.47 -5.98
CA ARG A 110 -3.82 -12.22 -5.22
C ARG A 110 -3.68 -12.57 -3.76
#